data_AF-A0A661IAN6-F1
#
_entry.id   AF-A0A661IAN6-F1
#
_cell.length_a   1.000
_cell.length_b   1.000
_cell.length_c   1.000
_cell.angle_alpha   90.00
_cell.angle_beta   90.00
_cell.angle_gamma   90.00
#
_symmetry.space_group_name_H-M   'P 1'
#
loop_
_entity.id
_entity.type
_entity.pdbx_description
1 polymer ?
#
loop_
_entity_poly.entity_id
_entity_poly.type
_entity_poly.pdbx_seq_one_letter_code
_entity_poly.pdbx_strand_id
1 'polypeptide(L)'
;MSTIKEFLSADHSKCDEIFAKMEEKAGESLASARELCEEFKNETEKHFQMEERVMFLEFENKTGMTQGPTAMMRQEHTQMRALMAQMLEAIDADNKDRFFGLSETLMILLQQHNMKEEQMLYPMAQQHLAADSDRIVDMMESLIVE
;
A
#
# COMPACT_ATOMS: atom_id res chain seq x y z
N MET A 1 -14.11 -18.14 -1.98
CA MET A 1 -14.01 -16.80 -1.38
C MET A 1 -12.59 -16.67 -0.85
N SER A 2 -11.96 -15.54 -1.10
CA SER A 2 -10.58 -15.27 -0.69
C SER A 2 -10.56 -14.80 0.75
N THR A 3 -9.56 -15.25 1.52
CA THR A 3 -9.32 -14.72 2.87
C THR A 3 -8.86 -13.26 2.81
N ILE A 4 -8.98 -12.52 3.93
CA ILE A 4 -8.45 -11.14 4.03
C ILE A 4 -6.98 -11.10 3.61
N LYS A 5 -6.19 -12.09 4.07
CA LYS A 5 -4.77 -12.20 3.72
C LYS A 5 -4.57 -12.37 2.21
N GLU A 6 -5.26 -13.33 1.59
CA GLU A 6 -5.11 -13.58 0.15
C GLU A 6 -5.52 -12.36 -0.68
N PHE A 7 -6.58 -11.66 -0.28
CA PHE A 7 -7.05 -10.47 -0.96
C PHE A 7 -6.02 -9.32 -0.92
N LEU A 8 -5.52 -8.98 0.27
CA LEU A 8 -4.57 -7.86 0.43
C LEU A 8 -3.17 -8.20 -0.14
N SER A 9 -2.70 -9.44 0.00
CA SER A 9 -1.43 -9.87 -0.64
C SER A 9 -1.49 -9.88 -2.17
N ALA A 10 -2.66 -10.15 -2.76
CA ALA A 10 -2.83 -10.00 -4.19
C ALA A 10 -2.75 -8.52 -4.62
N ASP A 11 -3.26 -7.61 -3.80
CA ASP A 11 -3.20 -6.17 -4.05
C ASP A 11 -1.77 -5.60 -3.89
N HIS A 12 -0.97 -6.12 -2.95
CA HIS A 12 0.48 -5.88 -2.90
C HIS A 12 1.16 -6.26 -4.21
N SER A 13 0.88 -7.47 -4.71
CA SER A 13 1.49 -7.96 -5.96
C SER A 13 1.14 -7.05 -7.16
N LYS A 14 -0.10 -6.54 -7.20
CA LYS A 14 -0.53 -5.57 -8.21
C LYS A 14 0.26 -4.26 -8.10
N CYS A 15 0.43 -3.70 -6.90
CA CYS A 15 1.21 -2.49 -6.69
C CYS A 15 2.68 -2.68 -7.10
N ASP A 16 3.29 -3.81 -6.74
CA ASP A 16 4.67 -4.15 -7.10
C ASP A 16 4.87 -4.24 -8.62
N GLU A 17 3.90 -4.81 -9.35
CA GLU A 17 3.95 -4.86 -10.82
C GLU A 17 3.89 -3.47 -11.46
N ILE A 18 3.07 -2.55 -10.94
CA ILE A 18 2.99 -1.18 -11.45
C ILE A 18 4.28 -0.44 -11.13
N PHE A 19 4.83 -0.60 -9.92
CA PHE A 19 6.09 0.01 -9.52
C PHE A 19 7.25 -0.43 -10.44
N ALA A 20 7.37 -1.73 -10.72
CA ALA A 20 8.42 -2.25 -11.60
C ALA A 20 8.33 -1.66 -13.02
N LYS A 21 7.11 -1.56 -13.58
CA LYS A 21 6.88 -0.93 -14.89
C LYS A 21 7.21 0.57 -14.88
N MET A 22 6.86 1.26 -13.80
CA MET A 22 7.19 2.68 -13.61
C MET A 22 8.71 2.90 -13.60
N GLU A 23 9.48 2.09 -12.86
CA GLU A 23 10.95 2.20 -12.82
C GLU A 23 11.58 1.90 -14.18
N GLU A 24 11.11 0.87 -14.90
CA GLU A 24 11.55 0.57 -16.26
C GLU A 24 11.36 1.79 -17.18
N LYS A 25 10.18 2.40 -17.14
CA LYS A 25 9.87 3.60 -17.94
C LYS A 25 10.66 4.83 -17.52
N ALA A 26 10.97 4.99 -16.24
CA ALA A 26 11.80 6.08 -15.75
C ALA A 26 13.24 5.97 -16.27
N GLY A 27 13.71 4.73 -16.51
CA GLY A 27 14.99 4.44 -17.14
C GLY A 27 15.10 5.03 -18.55
N GLU A 28 14.01 5.01 -19.32
CA GLU A 28 13.90 5.70 -20.61
C GLU A 28 13.85 7.23 -20.39
N SER A 29 12.80 7.73 -19.73
CA SER A 29 12.63 9.14 -19.37
C SER A 29 11.63 9.30 -18.23
N LEU A 30 11.74 10.39 -17.44
CA LEU A 30 10.75 10.63 -16.39
C LEU A 30 9.37 10.97 -16.96
N ALA A 31 9.32 11.64 -18.11
CA ALA A 31 8.09 11.92 -18.83
C ALA A 31 7.31 10.64 -19.19
N SER A 32 8.00 9.57 -19.63
CA SER A 32 7.35 8.28 -19.94
C SER A 32 6.89 7.49 -18.71
N ALA A 33 7.39 7.82 -17.52
CA ALA A 33 7.00 7.18 -16.27
C ALA A 33 5.84 7.87 -15.54
N ARG A 34 5.49 9.10 -15.95
CA ARG A 34 4.56 9.95 -15.20
C ARG A 34 3.20 9.31 -14.96
N GLU A 35 2.58 8.76 -15.99
CA GLU A 35 1.27 8.11 -15.88
C GLU A 35 1.33 6.87 -14.98
N LEU A 36 2.37 6.05 -15.09
CA LEU A 36 2.57 4.88 -14.24
C LEU A 36 2.88 5.27 -12.78
N CYS A 37 3.56 6.38 -12.55
CA CYS A 37 3.81 6.90 -11.21
C CYS A 37 2.52 7.40 -10.54
N GLU A 38 1.65 8.06 -11.30
CA GLU A 38 0.31 8.46 -10.84
C GLU A 38 -0.58 7.24 -10.58
N GLU A 39 -0.57 6.25 -11.48
CA GLU A 39 -1.28 4.98 -11.31
C GLU A 39 -0.83 4.24 -10.05
N PHE A 40 0.49 4.06 -9.89
CA PHE A 40 1.09 3.45 -8.71
C PHE A 40 0.64 4.15 -7.42
N LYS A 41 0.78 5.48 -7.37
CA LYS A 41 0.35 6.28 -6.22
C LYS A 41 -1.13 6.08 -5.90
N ASN A 42 -2.00 6.05 -6.90
CA ASN A 42 -3.44 5.93 -6.69
C ASN A 42 -3.84 4.53 -6.23
N GLU A 43 -3.22 3.48 -6.78
CA GLU A 43 -3.48 2.09 -6.37
C GLU A 43 -2.94 1.81 -4.97
N THR A 44 -1.74 2.30 -4.64
CA THR A 44 -1.20 2.20 -3.27
C THR A 44 -2.02 3.02 -2.26
N GLU A 45 -2.52 4.20 -2.63
CA GLU A 45 -3.44 4.95 -1.76
C GLU A 45 -4.75 4.19 -1.53
N LYS A 46 -5.31 3.59 -2.58
CA LYS A 46 -6.49 2.74 -2.47
C LYS A 46 -6.22 1.56 -1.52
N HIS A 47 -5.08 0.91 -1.64
CA HIS A 47 -4.64 -0.15 -0.72
C HIS A 47 -4.67 0.33 0.73
N PHE A 48 -3.96 1.43 1.03
CA PHE A 48 -3.93 1.98 2.39
C PHE A 48 -5.32 2.34 2.90
N GLN A 49 -6.22 2.85 2.05
CA GLN A 49 -7.58 3.16 2.48
C GLN A 49 -8.41 1.90 2.78
N MET A 50 -8.25 0.81 2.03
CA MET A 50 -8.87 -0.48 2.33
C MET A 50 -8.43 -0.98 3.71
N GLU A 51 -7.14 -0.88 4.00
CA GLU A 51 -6.61 -1.26 5.30
C GLU A 51 -7.07 -0.33 6.43
N GLU A 52 -6.81 0.97 6.31
CA GLU A 52 -7.02 1.94 7.38
C GLU A 52 -8.48 2.12 7.74
N ARG A 53 -9.37 2.13 6.74
CA ARG A 53 -10.80 2.44 6.90
C ARG A 53 -11.65 1.20 7.11
N VAL A 54 -11.18 0.02 6.69
CA VAL A 54 -11.95 -1.22 6.81
C VAL A 54 -11.20 -2.23 7.67
N MET A 55 -10.10 -2.80 7.18
CA MET A 55 -9.50 -3.97 7.84
C MET A 55 -8.96 -3.63 9.25
N PHE A 56 -8.20 -2.56 9.40
CA PHE A 56 -7.66 -2.09 10.68
C PHE A 56 -8.79 -1.69 11.63
N LEU A 57 -9.83 -1.01 11.13
CA LEU A 57 -10.97 -0.60 11.94
C LEU A 57 -11.74 -1.81 12.49
N GLU A 58 -12.05 -2.80 11.64
CA GLU A 58 -12.72 -4.03 12.05
C GLU A 58 -11.86 -4.84 13.02
N PHE A 59 -10.56 -4.93 12.77
CA PHE A 59 -9.59 -5.56 13.67
C PHE A 59 -9.55 -4.89 15.06
N GLU A 60 -9.44 -3.56 15.09
CA GLU A 60 -9.40 -2.76 16.31
C GLU A 60 -10.71 -2.88 17.10
N ASN A 61 -11.86 -2.83 16.42
CA ASN A 61 -13.17 -3.01 17.04
C ASN A 61 -13.34 -4.42 17.65
N LYS A 62 -12.80 -5.45 17.00
CA LYS A 62 -12.90 -6.84 17.47
C LYS A 62 -11.98 -7.13 18.65
N THR A 63 -10.77 -6.55 18.66
CA THR A 63 -9.69 -6.90 19.60
C THR A 63 -9.49 -5.88 20.71
N GLY A 64 -9.90 -4.61 20.50
CA GLY A 64 -9.56 -3.47 21.34
C GLY A 64 -8.12 -2.97 21.20
N MET A 65 -7.32 -3.54 20.29
CA MET A 65 -5.89 -3.24 20.13
C MET A 65 -5.66 -2.00 19.25
N THR A 66 -5.71 -0.80 19.82
CA THR A 66 -5.59 0.47 19.07
C THR A 66 -4.19 1.11 19.07
N GLN A 67 -3.27 0.61 19.90
CA GLN A 67 -1.91 1.15 20.09
C GLN A 67 -0.84 0.09 19.80
N GLY A 68 -0.95 -0.54 18.63
CA GLY A 68 -0.10 -1.68 18.25
C GLY A 68 0.18 -1.75 16.75
N PRO A 69 0.04 -2.91 16.10
CA PRO A 69 0.50 -3.11 14.72
C PRO A 69 -0.16 -2.15 13.73
N THR A 70 -1.47 -1.90 13.85
CA THR A 70 -2.22 -0.98 12.99
C THR A 70 -1.79 0.49 13.14
N ALA A 71 -1.32 0.91 14.32
CA ALA A 71 -0.80 2.26 14.53
C ALA A 71 0.57 2.44 13.86
N MET A 72 1.41 1.41 13.90
CA MET A 72 2.69 1.40 13.19
C MET A 72 2.50 1.43 11.67
N MET A 73 1.56 0.64 11.13
CA MET A 73 1.29 0.63 9.69
C MET A 73 0.85 2.02 9.19
N ARG A 74 -0.07 2.69 9.89
CA ARG A 74 -0.48 4.08 9.56
C ARG A 74 0.68 5.08 9.55
N GLN A 75 1.65 4.94 10.45
CA GLN A 75 2.84 5.79 10.45
C GLN A 75 3.69 5.56 9.19
N GLU A 76 3.82 4.32 8.76
CA GLU A 76 4.56 3.97 7.54
C GLU A 76 3.82 4.38 6.27
N HIS A 77 2.49 4.21 6.22
CA HIS A 77 1.68 4.73 5.11
C HIS A 77 1.87 6.23 4.96
N THR A 78 1.93 6.99 6.07
CA THR A 78 2.21 8.43 6.03
C THR A 78 3.58 8.74 5.40
N GLN A 79 4.61 7.96 5.72
CA GLN A 79 5.94 8.11 5.13
C GLN A 79 5.93 7.77 3.64
N MET A 80 5.27 6.68 3.25
CA MET A 80 5.17 6.26 1.84
C MET A 80 4.38 7.26 0.99
N ARG A 81 3.27 7.80 1.51
CA ARG A 81 2.52 8.89 0.87
C ARG A 81 3.42 10.09 0.58
N ALA A 82 4.26 10.48 1.53
CA ALA A 82 5.21 11.56 1.35
C ALA A 82 6.29 11.24 0.30
N LEU A 83 6.78 10.00 0.23
CA LEU A 83 7.75 9.57 -0.79
C LEU A 83 7.12 9.58 -2.19
N MET A 84 5.92 9.02 -2.36
CA MET A 84 5.20 9.01 -3.64
C MET A 84 4.92 10.42 -4.15
N ALA A 85 4.54 11.35 -3.27
CA ALA A 85 4.37 12.76 -3.64
C ALA A 85 5.69 13.39 -4.13
N GLN A 86 6.79 13.15 -3.42
CA GLN A 86 8.11 13.67 -3.82
C GLN A 86 8.64 13.04 -5.11
N MET A 87 8.26 11.80 -5.45
CA MET A 87 8.60 11.18 -6.73
C MET A 87 7.92 11.91 -7.89
N LEU A 88 6.65 12.28 -7.75
CA LEU A 88 5.96 13.10 -8.75
C LEU A 88 6.58 14.50 -8.89
N GLU A 89 6.96 15.13 -7.77
CA GLU A 89 7.71 16.40 -7.81
C GLU A 89 9.05 16.25 -8.54
N ALA A 90 9.76 15.13 -8.36
CA ALA A 90 11.01 14.86 -9.06
C ALA A 90 10.79 14.64 -10.56
N ILE A 91 9.68 14.03 -10.96
CA ILE A 91 9.27 13.93 -12.37
C ILE A 91 9.00 15.32 -12.95
N ASP A 92 8.22 16.15 -12.26
CA ASP A 92 7.87 17.50 -12.74
C ASP A 92 9.12 18.41 -12.84
N ALA A 93 10.15 18.16 -12.03
CA ALA A 93 11.44 18.84 -12.07
C ALA A 93 12.46 18.19 -13.04
N ASP A 94 12.09 17.12 -13.75
CA ASP A 94 12.97 16.28 -14.59
C ASP A 94 14.27 15.84 -13.86
N ASN A 95 14.19 15.56 -12.57
CA ASN A 95 15.32 15.22 -11.72
C ASN A 95 15.45 13.71 -11.52
N LYS A 96 16.15 13.04 -12.45
CA LYS A 96 16.35 11.58 -12.45
C LYS A 96 17.02 11.05 -11.18
N ASP A 97 18.10 11.70 -10.73
CA ASP A 97 18.84 11.25 -9.53
C ASP A 97 17.94 11.27 -8.29
N ARG A 98 17.15 12.34 -8.14
CA ARG A 98 16.19 12.42 -7.02
C ARG A 98 15.08 11.39 -7.15
N PHE A 99 14.54 11.18 -8.36
CA PHE A 99 13.49 10.18 -8.58
C PHE A 99 13.95 8.78 -8.18
N PHE A 100 15.09 8.32 -8.68
CA PHE A 100 15.60 6.97 -8.38
C PHE A 100 16.03 6.81 -6.91
N GLY A 101 16.59 7.84 -6.29
CA GLY A 101 16.89 7.79 -4.85
C GLY A 101 15.63 7.66 -3.98
N LEU A 102 14.54 8.33 -4.37
CA LEU A 102 13.24 8.20 -3.70
C LEU A 102 12.57 6.85 -3.98
N SER A 103 12.64 6.35 -5.22
CA SER A 103 12.08 5.04 -5.59
C SER A 103 12.76 3.91 -4.83
N GLU A 104 14.09 3.91 -4.74
CA GLU A 104 14.84 2.92 -3.95
C GLU A 104 14.44 2.96 -2.47
N THR A 105 14.35 4.16 -1.89
CA THR A 105 13.93 4.34 -0.49
C THR A 105 12.51 3.80 -0.26
N LEU A 106 11.59 4.11 -1.19
CA LEU A 106 10.20 3.66 -1.11
C LEU A 106 10.09 2.13 -1.26
N MET A 107 10.81 1.52 -2.19
CA MET A 107 10.85 0.07 -2.39
C MET A 107 11.32 -0.66 -1.13
N ILE A 108 12.40 -0.18 -0.47
CA ILE A 108 12.88 -0.78 0.78
C ILE A 108 11.80 -0.69 1.87
N LEU A 109 11.12 0.47 1.98
CA LEU A 109 10.09 0.66 2.99
C LEU A 109 8.86 -0.23 2.72
N LEU A 110 8.39 -0.31 1.47
CA LEU A 110 7.30 -1.20 1.06
C LEU A 110 7.61 -2.66 1.37
N GLN A 111 8.81 -3.14 1.03
CA GLN A 111 9.19 -4.52 1.33
C GLN A 111 9.15 -4.82 2.83
N GLN A 112 9.69 -3.92 3.66
CA GLN A 112 9.67 -4.08 5.12
C GLN A 112 8.25 -4.01 5.69
N HIS A 113 7.42 -3.13 5.13
CA HIS A 113 6.02 -2.95 5.50
C HIS A 113 5.20 -4.19 5.15
N ASN A 114 5.18 -4.60 3.89
CA ASN A 114 4.44 -5.77 3.41
C ASN A 114 4.84 -7.03 4.17
N MET A 115 6.13 -7.20 4.50
CA MET A 115 6.57 -8.32 5.34
C MET A 115 5.92 -8.34 6.73
N LYS A 116 5.79 -7.18 7.39
CA LYS A 116 5.13 -7.11 8.70
C LYS A 116 3.65 -7.42 8.58
N GLU A 117 3.01 -6.98 7.53
CA GLU A 117 1.59 -7.23 7.34
C GLU A 117 1.32 -8.70 7.04
N GLU A 118 1.98 -9.26 6.03
CA GLU A 118 1.71 -10.61 5.56
C GLU A 118 2.15 -11.70 6.55
N GLN A 119 3.20 -11.45 7.33
CA GLN A 119 3.74 -12.41 8.29
C GLN A 119 3.14 -12.24 9.69
N MET A 120 2.67 -11.05 10.07
CA MET A 120 2.17 -10.78 11.41
C MET A 120 0.73 -10.27 11.43
N LEU A 121 0.44 -9.14 10.78
CA LEU A 121 -0.85 -8.48 10.92
C LEU A 121 -1.99 -9.26 10.25
N TYR A 122 -1.86 -9.66 8.98
CA TYR A 122 -2.91 -10.38 8.26
C TYR A 122 -3.21 -11.75 8.88
N PRO A 123 -2.22 -12.56 9.33
CA PRO A 123 -2.52 -13.78 10.11
C PRO A 123 -3.29 -13.49 11.39
N MET A 124 -2.93 -12.43 12.12
CA MET A 124 -3.63 -12.03 13.35
C MET A 124 -5.07 -11.56 13.05
N ALA A 125 -5.24 -10.72 12.03
CA ALA A 125 -6.53 -10.27 11.56
C ALA A 125 -7.41 -11.46 11.14
N GLN A 126 -6.87 -12.40 10.37
CA GLN A 126 -7.58 -13.60 9.95
C GLN A 126 -8.04 -14.44 11.14
N GLN A 127 -7.22 -14.60 12.18
CA GLN A 127 -7.60 -15.34 13.39
C GLN A 127 -8.79 -14.72 14.12
N HIS A 128 -8.85 -13.39 14.20
CA HIS A 128 -9.90 -12.67 14.91
C HIS A 128 -11.15 -12.38 14.08
N LEU A 129 -10.99 -12.25 12.75
CA LEU A 129 -12.03 -11.80 11.82
C LEU A 129 -12.51 -12.91 10.88
N ALA A 130 -12.08 -14.17 11.06
CA ALA A 130 -12.43 -15.28 10.15
C ALA A 130 -13.94 -15.39 9.85
N ALA A 131 -14.80 -15.21 10.87
CA ALA A 131 -16.25 -15.29 10.71
C ALA A 131 -16.84 -14.12 9.90
N ASP A 132 -16.13 -13.00 9.82
CA ASP A 132 -16.54 -11.76 9.18
C ASP A 132 -15.76 -11.52 7.86
N SER A 133 -14.86 -12.42 7.47
CA SER A 133 -13.88 -12.25 6.39
C SER A 133 -14.51 -11.85 5.06
N ASP A 134 -15.56 -12.56 4.62
CA ASP A 134 -16.23 -12.31 3.35
C ASP A 134 -16.85 -10.90 3.33
N ARG A 135 -17.56 -10.52 4.40
CA ARG A 135 -18.15 -9.18 4.54
C ARG A 135 -17.08 -8.09 4.49
N ILE A 136 -15.94 -8.33 5.13
CA ILE A 136 -14.84 -7.36 5.20
C ILE A 136 -14.19 -7.19 3.82
N VAL A 137 -14.00 -8.28 3.08
CA VAL A 137 -13.51 -8.22 1.68
C VAL A 137 -14.51 -7.45 0.81
N ASP A 138 -15.81 -7.74 0.89
CA ASP A 138 -16.83 -7.00 0.13
C ASP A 138 -16.83 -5.49 0.46
N MET A 139 -16.60 -5.13 1.72
CA MET A 139 -16.47 -3.72 2.14
C MET A 139 -15.23 -3.04 1.56
N MET A 140 -14.10 -3.75 1.48
CA MET A 140 -12.87 -3.23 0.85
C MET A 140 -13.05 -3.07 -0.66
N GLU A 141 -13.65 -4.05 -1.35
CA GLU A 141 -13.91 -3.99 -2.79
C GLU A 141 -14.87 -2.85 -3.19
N SER A 142 -15.85 -2.56 -2.34
CA SER A 142 -16.84 -1.49 -2.55
C SER A 142 -16.42 -0.11 -2.02
N LEU A 143 -15.20 0.00 -1.47
CA LEU A 143 -14.71 1.23 -0.89
C LEU A 143 -14.57 2.33 -1.95
N ILE A 144 -15.18 3.48 -1.67
CA ILE A 144 -14.97 4.71 -2.44
C ILE A 144 -13.75 5.42 -1.85
N VAL A 145 -12.68 5.47 -2.64
CA VAL A 145 -11.42 6.14 -2.29
C VAL A 145 -11.65 7.66 -2.30
N GLU A 146 -11.21 8.33 -1.25
CA GLU A 146 -11.24 9.79 -1.11
C GLU A 146 -9.90 10.44 -1.44
#